data_AF-A0A975ADG2-F1
#
_entry.id   AF-A0A975ADG2-F1
#
_cell.length_a   1.000
_cell.length_b   1.000
_cell.length_c   1.000
_cell.angle_alpha   90.00
_cell.angle_beta   90.00
_cell.angle_gamma   90.00
#
_symmetry.space_group_name_H-M   'P 1'
#
loop_
_entity.id
_entity.type
_entity.pdbx_description
1 polymer ?
#
loop_
_entity_poly.entity_id
_entity_poly.type
_entity_poly.pdbx_seq_one_letter_code
_entity_poly.pdbx_strand_id
1 'polypeptide(L)'
;MSRLPLPGHHLLAAAGVRSRARHRADPGDLGHPSGPPSTRAALGELGSALDGVRLLGALPRLSAAPRGDGHLVVDIPGWRAPELSGAPLRAYLRRLGYDARGWGFGTNTGDPRRDVERLSRRLLELVAAKGEPASLVGWSLGGVIAREVARRHPDAVRRVITYGTPVTGGPRHTTVARAYRRGPDPDAQRVAERLDPTAPIPVPLTILFSKRDGIVSWQACLDHTSPDAEHVEVSSTHIGMGIDPDVWSVVADRLSRA
;
A
#
# COMPACT_ATOMS: atom_id res chain seq x y z
N MET A 1 0.48 -5.63 33.79
CA MET A 1 0.33 -4.21 34.18
C MET A 1 0.82 -3.33 33.03
N SER A 2 -0.10 -2.77 32.24
CA SER A 2 0.26 -1.95 31.08
C SER A 2 0.74 -0.58 31.55
N ARG A 3 2.04 -0.28 31.39
CA ARG A 3 2.58 1.06 31.67
C ARG A 3 2.00 2.02 30.64
N LEU A 4 1.16 2.96 31.10
CA LEU A 4 0.69 4.07 30.27
C LEU A 4 1.92 4.80 29.68
N PRO A 5 1.96 5.07 28.36
CA PRO A 5 3.11 5.73 27.76
C PRO A 5 3.27 7.14 28.35
N LEU A 6 4.51 7.53 28.67
CA LEU A 6 4.81 8.88 29.16
C LEU A 6 4.32 9.93 28.15
N PRO A 7 3.76 11.08 28.59
CA PRO A 7 3.17 12.09 27.70
C PRO A 7 4.11 12.58 26.57
N GLY A 8 5.42 12.61 26.81
CA GLY A 8 6.42 12.96 25.78
C GLY A 8 6.52 11.94 24.63
N HIS A 9 6.21 10.67 24.85
CA HIS A 9 6.20 9.66 23.78
C HIS A 9 5.11 9.95 22.75
N HIS A 10 3.94 10.40 23.20
CA HIS A 10 2.82 10.73 22.32
C HIS A 10 3.13 11.96 21.46
N LEU A 11 3.76 13.00 22.03
CA LEU A 11 4.17 14.19 21.29
C LEU A 11 5.22 13.88 20.22
N LEU A 12 6.25 13.09 20.55
CA LEU A 12 7.27 12.68 19.58
C LEU A 12 6.70 11.82 18.45
N ALA A 13 5.74 10.94 18.76
CA ALA A 13 5.04 10.14 17.76
C ALA A 13 4.07 10.97 16.90
N ALA A 14 3.41 11.95 17.49
CA ALA A 14 2.55 12.91 16.79
C ALA A 14 3.34 13.83 15.86
N ALA A 15 4.58 14.17 16.22
CA ALA A 15 5.51 14.95 15.39
C ALA A 15 6.27 14.10 14.35
N GLY A 16 6.08 12.77 14.33
CA GLY A 16 6.74 11.87 13.37
C GLY A 16 8.19 11.49 13.72
N VAL A 17 8.74 12.01 14.83
CA VAL A 17 10.09 11.69 15.34
C VAL A 17 10.18 10.20 15.71
N ARG A 18 9.10 9.64 16.28
CA ARG A 18 8.98 8.19 16.53
C ARG A 18 7.94 7.57 15.62
N SER A 19 8.23 6.36 15.17
CA SER A 19 7.30 5.57 14.35
C SER A 19 6.05 5.21 15.14
N ARG A 20 4.89 5.27 14.47
CA ARG A 20 3.62 4.71 14.98
C ARG A 20 3.25 3.38 14.35
N ALA A 21 4.07 2.86 13.44
CA ALA A 21 3.86 1.55 12.82
C ALA A 21 3.92 0.43 13.87
N ARG A 22 2.98 -0.52 13.80
CA ARG A 22 2.93 -1.69 14.69
C ARG A 22 2.77 -2.96 13.87
N HIS A 23 3.69 -3.90 14.04
CA HIS A 23 3.56 -5.24 13.49
C HIS A 23 2.39 -5.98 14.14
N ARG A 24 1.61 -6.71 13.36
CA ARG A 24 0.48 -7.54 13.81
C ARG A 24 0.78 -8.97 13.41
N ALA A 25 1.11 -9.80 14.39
CA ALA A 25 1.59 -11.17 14.18
C ALA A 25 0.46 -12.18 13.87
N ASP A 26 -0.79 -11.88 14.25
CA ASP A 26 -1.93 -12.75 13.98
C ASP A 26 -3.12 -11.92 13.46
N PRO A 27 -3.49 -12.06 12.18
CA PRO A 27 -4.69 -11.44 11.63
C PRO A 27 -5.98 -12.18 12.00
N GLY A 28 -5.94 -13.39 12.55
CA GLY A 28 -7.13 -14.15 12.98
C GLY A 28 -7.92 -13.46 14.10
N ASP A 29 -7.24 -12.75 14.99
CA ASP A 29 -7.85 -11.89 16.02
C ASP A 29 -8.38 -10.56 15.46
N LEU A 30 -8.01 -10.23 14.22
CA LEU A 30 -8.44 -9.03 13.53
C LEU A 30 -9.68 -9.38 12.69
N GLY A 31 -10.86 -9.22 13.29
CA GLY A 31 -12.14 -9.67 12.73
C GLY A 31 -12.44 -9.24 11.28
N HIS A 32 -13.49 -9.81 10.71
CA HIS A 32 -13.87 -9.59 9.31
C HIS A 32 -14.52 -8.22 9.03
N PRO A 33 -14.44 -7.71 7.78
CA PRO A 33 -15.11 -6.47 7.42
C PRO A 33 -16.62 -6.59 7.57
N SER A 34 -17.24 -5.67 8.31
CA SER A 34 -18.70 -5.60 8.49
C SER A 34 -19.38 -4.60 7.54
N GLY A 35 -18.62 -3.93 6.66
CA GLY A 35 -19.09 -2.87 5.78
C GLY A 35 -18.05 -1.77 5.52
N PRO A 36 -18.39 -0.71 4.77
CA PRO A 36 -17.51 0.43 4.55
C PRO A 36 -17.27 1.23 5.86
N PRO A 37 -16.17 2.01 5.94
CA PRO A 37 -15.92 2.91 7.07
C PRO A 37 -17.10 3.84 7.36
N SER A 38 -17.24 4.24 8.63
CA SER A 38 -18.27 5.19 9.06
C SER A 38 -18.14 6.55 8.35
N THR A 39 -19.24 7.27 8.18
CA THR A 39 -19.26 8.62 7.57
C THR A 39 -18.33 9.61 8.29
N ARG A 40 -18.16 9.47 9.62
CA ARG A 40 -17.20 10.26 10.41
C ARG A 40 -15.74 9.97 10.02
N ALA A 41 -15.40 8.70 9.77
CA ALA A 41 -14.06 8.33 9.32
C ALA A 41 -13.78 8.87 7.91
N ALA A 42 -14.77 8.81 7.01
CA ALA A 42 -14.66 9.38 5.67
C ALA A 42 -14.45 10.91 5.68
N LEU A 43 -15.15 11.65 6.56
CA LEU A 43 -14.92 13.09 6.75
C LEU A 43 -13.53 13.39 7.35
N GLY A 44 -12.96 12.45 8.10
CA GLY A 44 -11.62 12.56 8.68
C GLY A 44 -10.48 12.61 7.64
N GLU A 45 -10.72 12.18 6.40
CA GLU A 45 -9.74 12.29 5.30
C GLU A 45 -9.32 13.74 4.99
N LEU A 46 -10.19 14.71 5.31
CA LEU A 46 -9.91 16.15 5.15
C LEU A 46 -8.90 16.70 6.17
N GLY A 47 -8.60 15.96 7.24
CA GLY A 47 -7.66 16.35 8.30
C GLY A 47 -6.18 16.06 8.00
N SER A 48 -5.85 15.68 6.78
CA SER A 48 -4.52 15.21 6.33
C SER A 48 -3.41 16.29 6.33
N ALA A 49 -3.73 17.55 6.65
CA ALA A 49 -2.74 18.63 6.81
C ALA A 49 -1.68 18.35 7.88
N LEU A 50 -2.01 17.56 8.91
CA LEU A 50 -1.07 17.19 9.97
C LEU A 50 0.00 16.17 9.52
N ASP A 51 -0.23 15.42 8.44
CA ASP A 51 0.71 14.41 7.97
C ASP A 51 1.96 15.03 7.32
N GLY A 52 1.84 16.25 6.76
CA GLY A 52 3.01 17.02 6.28
C GLY A 52 3.97 17.42 7.41
N VAL A 53 3.45 17.85 8.56
CA VAL A 53 4.27 18.20 9.74
C VAL A 53 4.99 16.96 10.27
N ARG A 54 4.31 15.81 10.30
CA ARG A 54 4.93 14.54 10.68
C ARG A 54 6.06 14.14 9.76
N LEU A 55 5.86 14.29 8.46
CA LEU A 55 6.87 13.93 7.47
C LEU A 55 8.15 14.76 7.68
N LEU A 56 8.01 16.06 7.95
CA LEU A 56 9.14 16.93 8.29
C LEU A 56 9.87 16.48 9.56
N GLY A 57 9.14 16.21 10.65
CA GLY A 57 9.76 15.72 11.90
C GLY A 57 10.38 14.32 11.78
N ALA A 58 9.95 13.54 10.78
CA ALA A 58 10.51 12.23 10.47
C ALA A 58 11.74 12.25 9.54
N LEU A 59 12.13 13.41 9.00
CA LEU A 59 13.24 13.48 8.04
C LEU A 59 14.55 12.83 8.55
N PRO A 60 14.98 13.03 9.83
CA PRO A 60 16.20 12.40 10.33
C PRO A 60 16.12 10.86 10.39
N ARG A 61 14.96 10.29 10.71
CA ARG A 61 14.81 8.82 10.72
C ARG A 61 14.69 8.24 9.32
N LEU A 62 14.03 8.97 8.40
CA LEU A 62 13.91 8.58 7.01
C LEU A 62 15.27 8.61 6.30
N SER A 63 16.11 9.61 6.61
CA SER A 63 17.46 9.68 6.03
C SER A 63 18.41 8.62 6.56
N ALA A 64 18.13 8.05 7.74
CA ALA A 64 18.87 6.95 8.35
C ALA A 64 18.39 5.55 7.90
N ALA A 65 17.39 5.47 7.01
CA ALA A 65 16.92 4.19 6.49
C ALA A 65 18.02 3.45 5.71
N PRO A 66 17.97 2.10 5.64
CA PRO A 66 18.93 1.31 4.88
C PRO A 66 19.04 1.78 3.42
N ARG A 67 20.26 1.72 2.88
CA ARG A 67 20.50 2.01 1.45
C ARG A 67 19.95 0.89 0.59
N GLY A 68 19.38 1.26 -0.56
CA GLY A 68 18.99 0.33 -1.59
C GLY A 68 20.19 -0.25 -2.32
N ASP A 69 19.99 -1.43 -2.89
CA ASP A 69 20.94 -2.20 -3.70
C ASP A 69 20.83 -1.87 -5.21
N GLY A 70 20.04 -0.86 -5.59
CA GLY A 70 19.84 -0.46 -6.98
C GLY A 70 18.63 -1.10 -7.68
N HIS A 71 17.95 -2.06 -7.03
CA HIS A 71 16.89 -2.81 -7.72
C HIS A 71 15.68 -1.96 -8.10
N LEU A 72 14.96 -2.47 -9.10
CA LEU A 72 13.76 -1.83 -9.64
C LEU A 72 12.60 -1.89 -8.64
N VAL A 73 11.99 -0.74 -8.38
CA VAL A 73 10.75 -0.62 -7.59
C VAL A 73 9.68 0.04 -8.44
N VAL A 74 8.54 -0.63 -8.64
CA VAL A 74 7.42 -0.09 -9.42
C VAL A 74 6.30 0.34 -8.46
N ASP A 75 6.02 1.65 -8.46
CA ASP A 75 4.94 2.27 -7.69
C ASP A 75 3.66 2.37 -8.53
N ILE A 76 2.54 1.90 -7.96
CA ILE A 76 1.27 1.68 -8.65
C ILE A 76 0.15 2.46 -7.93
N PRO A 77 -0.46 3.47 -8.60
CA PRO A 77 -1.43 4.36 -7.96
C PRO A 77 -2.82 3.73 -7.77
N GLY A 78 -3.57 4.28 -6.80
CA GLY A 78 -4.98 3.95 -6.57
C GLY A 78 -5.94 4.51 -7.61
N TRP A 79 -7.21 4.09 -7.58
CA TRP A 79 -8.22 4.52 -8.55
C TRP A 79 -8.36 6.04 -8.62
N ARG A 80 -8.35 6.58 -9.85
CA ARG A 80 -8.36 8.01 -10.20
C ARG A 80 -7.18 8.83 -9.68
N ALA A 81 -6.22 8.22 -9.00
CA ALA A 81 -5.01 8.90 -8.60
C ALA A 81 -4.07 9.04 -9.82
N PRO A 82 -3.52 10.24 -10.08
CA PRO A 82 -2.47 10.40 -11.06
C PRO A 82 -1.20 9.69 -10.58
N GLU A 83 -0.40 9.16 -11.50
CA GLU A 83 0.92 8.59 -11.19
C GLU A 83 1.84 9.56 -10.42
N LEU A 84 1.66 10.87 -10.59
CA LEU A 84 2.36 11.90 -9.85
C LEU A 84 2.10 11.85 -8.32
N SER A 85 1.00 11.25 -7.86
CA SER A 85 0.70 11.12 -6.43
C SER A 85 1.77 10.32 -5.67
N GLY A 86 2.40 9.33 -6.30
CA GLY A 86 3.51 8.57 -5.73
C GLY A 86 4.89 9.21 -5.93
N ALA A 87 4.99 10.37 -6.58
CA ALA A 87 6.28 11.02 -6.85
C ALA A 87 7.12 11.30 -5.59
N PRO A 88 6.55 11.76 -4.45
CA PRO A 88 7.31 11.96 -3.22
C PRO A 88 7.94 10.66 -2.70
N LEU A 89 7.18 9.57 -2.63
CA LEU A 89 7.70 8.25 -2.22
C LEU A 89 8.82 7.79 -3.16
N ARG A 90 8.61 7.90 -4.49
CA ARG A 90 9.65 7.54 -5.46
C ARG A 90 10.91 8.38 -5.32
N ALA A 91 10.79 9.68 -5.04
CA ALA A 91 11.94 10.55 -4.81
C ALA A 91 12.73 10.13 -3.55
N TYR A 92 12.01 9.79 -2.48
CA TYR A 92 12.59 9.24 -1.26
C TYR A 92 13.34 7.92 -1.53
N LEU A 93 12.71 6.96 -2.22
CA LEU A 93 13.33 5.67 -2.54
C LEU A 93 14.55 5.82 -3.46
N ARG A 94 14.52 6.74 -4.44
CA ARG A 94 15.70 7.06 -5.26
C ARG A 94 16.84 7.64 -4.43
N ARG A 95 16.54 8.47 -3.43
CA ARG A 95 17.55 9.00 -2.51
C ARG A 95 18.18 7.90 -1.63
N LEU A 96 17.46 6.82 -1.36
CA LEU A 96 18.02 5.65 -0.70
C LEU A 96 18.87 4.77 -1.62
N GLY A 97 18.75 4.91 -2.94
CA GLY A 97 19.53 4.16 -3.93
C GLY A 97 18.73 3.15 -4.76
N TYR A 98 17.40 3.16 -4.70
CA TYR A 98 16.56 2.28 -5.55
C TYR A 98 16.29 2.90 -6.94
N ASP A 99 16.11 2.05 -7.95
CA ASP A 99 15.51 2.47 -9.23
C ASP A 99 13.99 2.50 -9.10
N ALA A 100 13.47 3.51 -8.39
CA ALA A 100 12.03 3.67 -8.21
C ALA A 100 11.39 4.32 -9.44
N ARG A 101 10.39 3.67 -10.03
CA ARG A 101 9.63 4.13 -11.20
C ARG A 101 8.14 4.07 -10.91
N GLY A 102 7.36 4.92 -11.57
CA GLY A 102 5.92 4.73 -11.58
C GLY A 102 5.53 3.66 -12.60
N TRP A 103 4.29 3.19 -12.51
CA TRP A 103 3.74 2.17 -13.40
C TRP A 103 3.73 2.54 -14.90
N GLY A 104 3.86 3.84 -15.26
CA GLY A 104 3.99 4.30 -16.63
C GLY A 104 2.71 4.40 -17.45
N PHE A 105 1.53 4.33 -16.82
CA PHE A 105 0.24 4.43 -17.50
C PHE A 105 -0.55 5.69 -17.14
N GLY A 106 0.06 6.66 -16.44
CA GLY A 106 -0.60 7.90 -16.04
C GLY A 106 -1.63 7.67 -14.93
N THR A 107 -2.84 8.18 -15.09
CA THR A 107 -3.90 8.05 -14.07
C THR A 107 -4.53 6.67 -14.10
N ASN A 108 -4.73 6.06 -12.93
CA ASN A 108 -5.44 4.79 -12.84
C ASN A 108 -6.93 4.98 -13.13
N THR A 109 -7.42 4.37 -14.21
CA THR A 109 -8.79 4.54 -14.68
C THR A 109 -9.77 3.53 -14.07
N GLY A 110 -9.28 2.54 -13.33
CA GLY A 110 -10.12 1.58 -12.61
C GLY A 110 -10.50 0.34 -13.39
N ASP A 111 -9.62 -0.14 -14.27
CA ASP A 111 -9.80 -1.42 -14.98
C ASP A 111 -8.62 -2.34 -14.62
N PRO A 112 -8.71 -3.05 -13.47
CA PRO A 112 -7.63 -3.90 -12.99
C PRO A 112 -7.29 -5.03 -13.94
N ARG A 113 -8.25 -5.55 -14.71
CA ARG A 113 -7.99 -6.65 -15.65
C ARG A 113 -7.03 -6.20 -16.73
N ARG A 114 -7.35 -5.10 -17.40
CA ARG A 114 -6.48 -4.53 -18.43
C ARG A 114 -5.15 -4.07 -17.85
N ASP A 115 -5.19 -3.44 -16.67
CA ASP A 115 -3.99 -2.87 -16.08
C ASP A 115 -3.03 -3.95 -15.54
N VAL A 116 -3.54 -5.12 -15.11
CA VAL A 116 -2.72 -6.33 -14.85
C VAL A 116 -2.02 -6.80 -16.12
N GLU A 117 -2.74 -7.00 -17.24
CA GLU A 117 -2.11 -7.44 -18.49
C GLU A 117 -1.05 -6.45 -19.01
N ARG A 118 -1.32 -5.16 -18.89
CA ARG A 118 -0.37 -4.10 -19.29
C ARG A 118 0.83 -4.06 -18.38
N LEU A 119 0.62 -4.13 -17.06
CA LEU A 119 1.71 -4.08 -16.09
C LEU A 119 2.56 -5.34 -16.15
N SER A 120 1.98 -6.52 -16.36
CA SER A 120 2.68 -7.78 -16.60
C SER A 120 3.69 -7.66 -17.75
N ARG A 121 3.24 -7.20 -18.94
CA ARG A 121 4.13 -7.03 -20.09
C ARG A 121 5.27 -6.04 -19.81
N ARG A 122 4.93 -4.87 -19.28
CA ARG A 122 5.91 -3.84 -18.94
C ARG A 122 6.91 -4.31 -17.87
N LEU A 123 6.44 -5.04 -16.87
CA LEU A 123 7.29 -5.59 -15.81
C LEU A 123 8.31 -6.55 -16.41
N LEU A 124 7.88 -7.48 -17.27
CA LEU A 124 8.78 -8.44 -17.90
C LEU A 124 9.83 -7.74 -18.79
N GLU A 125 9.45 -6.70 -19.53
CA GLU A 125 10.40 -5.88 -20.30
C GLU A 125 11.44 -5.21 -19.38
N LEU A 126 10.99 -4.63 -18.26
CA LEU A 126 11.87 -3.93 -17.31
C LEU A 126 12.80 -4.90 -16.57
N VAL A 127 12.29 -6.05 -16.14
CA VAL A 127 13.05 -7.11 -15.47
C VAL A 127 14.06 -7.72 -16.42
N ALA A 128 13.70 -7.98 -17.68
CA ALA A 128 14.63 -8.47 -18.69
C ALA A 128 15.77 -7.47 -18.95
N ALA A 129 15.46 -6.17 -19.00
CA ALA A 129 16.47 -5.13 -19.17
C ALA A 129 17.38 -4.95 -17.95
N LYS A 130 16.88 -5.23 -16.74
CA LYS A 130 17.64 -5.10 -15.48
C LYS A 130 18.41 -6.36 -15.10
N GLY A 131 17.94 -7.53 -15.52
CA GLY A 131 18.50 -8.83 -15.15
C GLY A 131 18.12 -9.29 -13.74
N GLU A 132 17.19 -8.61 -13.06
CA GLU A 132 16.76 -8.93 -11.70
C GLU A 132 15.25 -8.65 -11.47
N PRO A 133 14.58 -9.39 -10.57
CA PRO A 133 13.17 -9.18 -10.25
C PRO A 133 12.90 -7.80 -9.64
N ALA A 134 11.71 -7.25 -9.90
CA ALA A 134 11.30 -5.95 -9.36
C ALA A 134 10.50 -6.09 -8.05
N SER A 135 10.57 -5.09 -7.18
CA SER A 135 9.60 -4.94 -6.09
C SER A 135 8.40 -4.12 -6.55
N LEU A 136 7.19 -4.53 -6.14
CA LEU A 136 5.95 -3.81 -6.46
C LEU A 136 5.41 -3.12 -5.20
N VAL A 137 5.10 -1.83 -5.32
CA VAL A 137 4.53 -1.01 -4.25
C VAL A 137 3.18 -0.47 -4.73
N GLY A 138 2.09 -0.91 -4.11
CA GLY A 138 0.74 -0.60 -4.58
C GLY A 138 -0.13 0.08 -3.53
N TRP A 139 -0.70 1.23 -3.89
CA TRP A 139 -1.68 1.93 -3.05
C TRP A 139 -3.10 1.59 -3.48
N SER A 140 -3.97 1.27 -2.53
CA SER A 140 -5.40 1.11 -2.81
C SER A 140 -5.61 0.09 -3.96
N LEU A 141 -6.35 0.45 -5.01
CA LEU A 141 -6.52 -0.40 -6.22
C LEU A 141 -5.18 -0.81 -6.88
N GLY A 142 -4.14 0.00 -6.78
CA GLY A 142 -2.81 -0.33 -7.29
C GLY A 142 -2.20 -1.55 -6.60
N GLY A 143 -2.48 -1.76 -5.31
CA GLY A 143 -2.05 -2.97 -4.60
C GLY A 143 -2.79 -4.23 -5.03
N VAL A 144 -4.05 -4.10 -5.48
CA VAL A 144 -4.80 -5.21 -6.07
C VAL A 144 -4.12 -5.67 -7.37
N ILE A 145 -3.76 -4.70 -8.22
CA ILE A 145 -3.03 -4.96 -9.48
C ILE A 145 -1.66 -5.58 -9.17
N ALA A 146 -0.90 -5.03 -8.21
CA ALA A 146 0.42 -5.52 -7.81
C ALA A 146 0.40 -7.00 -7.40
N ARG A 147 -0.55 -7.36 -6.53
CA ARG A 147 -0.72 -8.73 -6.04
C ARG A 147 -1.05 -9.70 -7.17
N GLU A 148 -1.89 -9.29 -8.09
CA GLU A 148 -2.27 -10.14 -9.22
C GLU A 148 -1.12 -10.32 -10.24
N VAL A 149 -0.35 -9.27 -10.51
CA VAL A 149 0.88 -9.40 -11.32
C VAL A 149 1.88 -10.34 -10.65
N ALA A 150 2.07 -10.25 -9.33
CA ALA A 150 2.96 -11.15 -8.59
C ALA A 150 2.50 -12.60 -8.61
N ARG A 151 1.19 -12.88 -8.58
CA ARG A 151 0.65 -14.24 -8.75
C ARG A 151 0.96 -14.81 -10.13
N ARG A 152 0.93 -14.00 -11.18
CA ARG A 152 1.17 -14.43 -12.56
C ARG A 152 2.65 -14.55 -12.92
N HIS A 153 3.49 -13.75 -12.28
CA HIS A 153 4.92 -13.65 -12.59
C HIS A 153 5.77 -13.66 -11.31
N PRO A 154 5.72 -14.72 -10.49
CA PRO A 154 6.48 -14.80 -9.24
C PRO A 154 7.98 -14.61 -9.47
N ASP A 155 8.53 -15.18 -10.55
CA ASP A 155 9.97 -15.08 -10.86
C ASP A 155 10.41 -13.67 -11.26
N ALA A 156 9.47 -12.81 -11.67
CA ALA A 156 9.75 -11.42 -12.03
C ALA A 156 9.51 -10.44 -10.88
N VAL A 157 8.97 -10.90 -9.75
CA VAL A 157 8.61 -10.07 -8.59
C VAL A 157 9.39 -10.50 -7.36
N ARG A 158 10.24 -9.60 -6.85
CA ARG A 158 10.99 -9.81 -5.61
C ARG A 158 10.09 -9.82 -4.38
N ARG A 159 9.16 -8.88 -4.31
CA ARG A 159 8.18 -8.74 -3.22
C ARG A 159 7.05 -7.77 -3.58
N VAL A 160 5.98 -7.84 -2.81
CA VAL A 160 4.84 -6.93 -2.90
C VAL A 160 4.65 -6.20 -1.57
N ILE A 161 4.52 -4.88 -1.64
CA ILE A 161 4.17 -4.04 -0.49
C ILE A 161 2.89 -3.28 -0.84
N THR A 162 1.82 -3.49 -0.07
CA THR A 162 0.53 -2.81 -0.27
C THR A 162 0.22 -1.87 0.87
N TYR A 163 -0.49 -0.77 0.59
CA TYR A 163 -1.04 0.09 1.64
C TYR A 163 -2.46 0.55 1.30
N GLY A 164 -3.38 0.41 2.26
CA GLY A 164 -4.80 0.75 2.08
C GLY A 164 -5.50 -0.05 0.98
N THR A 165 -5.00 -1.24 0.64
CA THR A 165 -5.49 -2.04 -0.49
C THR A 165 -6.64 -2.95 -0.09
N PRO A 166 -7.84 -2.85 -0.71
CA PRO A 166 -8.95 -3.76 -0.42
C PRO A 166 -8.72 -5.12 -1.10
N VAL A 167 -8.33 -6.13 -0.33
CA VAL A 167 -8.07 -7.51 -0.81
C VAL A 167 -9.22 -8.48 -0.51
N THR A 168 -10.05 -8.22 0.51
CA THR A 168 -11.15 -9.11 0.92
C THR A 168 -12.52 -8.48 0.68
N GLY A 169 -13.41 -9.22 0.00
CA GLY A 169 -14.81 -8.84 -0.26
C GLY A 169 -15.01 -7.71 -1.28
N GLY A 170 -13.96 -7.40 -2.06
CA GLY A 170 -14.01 -6.52 -3.22
C GLY A 170 -14.44 -5.07 -2.91
N PRO A 171 -14.94 -4.32 -3.91
CA PRO A 171 -15.27 -2.90 -3.76
C PRO A 171 -16.34 -2.62 -2.70
N ARG A 172 -17.10 -3.63 -2.25
CA ARG A 172 -18.24 -3.52 -1.33
C ARG A 172 -17.86 -2.99 0.05
N HIS A 173 -16.60 -3.13 0.44
CA HIS A 173 -16.06 -2.65 1.72
C HIS A 173 -15.37 -1.27 1.62
N THR A 174 -15.66 -0.53 0.55
CA THR A 174 -15.12 0.82 0.34
C THR A 174 -16.24 1.87 0.31
N THR A 175 -15.98 3.09 0.79
CA THR A 175 -16.94 4.21 0.68
C THR A 175 -17.13 4.67 -0.77
N VAL A 176 -16.12 4.41 -1.62
CA VAL A 176 -16.14 4.72 -3.06
C VAL A 176 -16.82 3.64 -3.91
N ALA A 177 -17.31 2.55 -3.30
CA ALA A 177 -17.95 1.44 -4.00
C ALA A 177 -19.01 1.89 -5.00
N ARG A 178 -19.86 2.85 -4.62
CA ARG A 178 -20.95 3.36 -5.47
C ARG A 178 -20.44 4.20 -6.64
N ALA A 179 -19.36 4.94 -6.46
CA ALA A 179 -18.73 5.71 -7.53
C ALA A 179 -17.98 4.79 -8.49
N TYR A 180 -17.26 3.79 -7.97
CA TYR A 180 -16.59 2.76 -8.75
C TYR A 180 -17.59 1.94 -9.59
N ARG A 181 -18.74 1.57 -9.02
CA ARG A 181 -19.87 0.90 -9.72
C ARG A 181 -20.46 1.69 -10.89
N ARG A 182 -20.26 3.01 -10.94
CA ARG A 182 -20.74 3.88 -12.03
C ARG A 182 -19.64 4.22 -13.03
N GLY A 183 -18.47 3.60 -12.89
CA GLY A 183 -17.38 3.72 -13.86
C GLY A 183 -17.75 3.11 -15.21
N PRO A 184 -16.97 3.41 -16.27
CA PRO A 184 -17.30 3.02 -17.64
C PRO A 184 -17.24 1.51 -17.89
N ASP A 185 -16.71 0.70 -16.96
CA ASP A 185 -16.56 -0.75 -17.12
C ASP A 185 -17.28 -1.54 -16.01
N PRO A 186 -18.46 -2.14 -16.31
CA PRO A 186 -19.17 -3.06 -15.42
C PRO A 186 -18.40 -4.34 -15.09
N ASP A 187 -17.43 -4.76 -15.91
CA ASP A 187 -16.62 -5.98 -15.70
C ASP A 187 -15.43 -5.76 -14.74
N ALA A 188 -15.02 -4.51 -14.53
CA ALA A 188 -14.04 -4.16 -13.49
C ALA A 188 -14.54 -4.55 -12.08
N GLN A 189 -15.86 -4.63 -11.88
CA GLN A 189 -16.48 -5.16 -10.67
C GLN A 189 -16.30 -6.67 -10.56
N ARG A 190 -16.52 -7.43 -11.65
CA ARG A 190 -16.36 -8.89 -11.67
C ARG A 190 -14.92 -9.33 -11.45
N VAL A 191 -13.94 -8.52 -11.88
CA VAL A 191 -12.52 -8.80 -11.64
C VAL A 191 -12.16 -8.53 -10.19
N ALA A 192 -12.59 -7.40 -9.61
CA ALA A 192 -12.40 -7.12 -8.18
C ALA A 192 -13.15 -8.09 -7.25
N GLU A 193 -14.27 -8.67 -7.70
CA GLU A 193 -15.01 -9.74 -7.01
C GLU A 193 -14.40 -11.14 -7.25
N ARG A 194 -13.73 -11.39 -8.38
CA ARG A 194 -12.96 -12.63 -8.65
C ARG A 194 -11.57 -12.64 -8.01
N LEU A 195 -11.13 -11.51 -7.48
CA LEU A 195 -9.90 -11.38 -6.70
C LEU A 195 -10.09 -11.79 -5.22
N ASP A 196 -11.24 -12.38 -4.88
CA ASP A 196 -11.46 -13.13 -3.63
C ASP A 196 -10.37 -14.22 -3.51
N PRO A 197 -9.36 -14.05 -2.64
CA PRO A 197 -8.04 -14.62 -2.86
C PRO A 197 -7.91 -15.93 -2.10
N THR A 198 -8.59 -17.00 -2.52
CA THR A 198 -8.27 -18.33 -1.97
C THR A 198 -6.85 -18.78 -2.32
N ALA A 199 -6.25 -18.19 -3.36
CA ALA A 199 -4.87 -18.44 -3.76
C ALA A 199 -3.88 -17.49 -3.06
N PRO A 200 -2.89 -18.04 -2.32
CA PRO A 200 -1.80 -17.28 -1.71
C PRO A 200 -0.99 -16.44 -2.70
N ILE A 201 -0.32 -15.39 -2.21
CA ILE A 201 0.70 -14.67 -2.96
C ILE A 201 2.04 -15.40 -2.81
N PRO A 202 2.68 -15.86 -3.91
CA PRO A 202 3.86 -16.75 -3.85
C PRO A 202 5.19 -16.01 -3.59
N VAL A 203 5.15 -14.75 -3.17
CA VAL A 203 6.33 -13.91 -2.93
C VAL A 203 6.15 -13.16 -1.61
N PRO A 204 7.23 -12.68 -0.95
CA PRO A 204 7.12 -11.91 0.28
C PRO A 204 6.13 -10.75 0.14
N LEU A 205 5.19 -10.68 1.08
CA LEU A 205 4.06 -9.77 1.04
C LEU A 205 3.99 -8.98 2.35
N THR A 206 4.04 -7.65 2.24
CA THR A 206 3.79 -6.74 3.37
C THR A 206 2.55 -5.91 3.11
N ILE A 207 1.66 -5.86 4.11
CA ILE A 207 0.35 -5.22 4.05
C ILE A 207 0.31 -4.14 5.12
N LEU A 208 0.25 -2.89 4.68
CA LEU A 208 0.04 -1.76 5.55
C LEU A 208 -1.44 -1.38 5.56
N PHE A 209 -2.03 -1.31 6.74
CA PHE A 209 -3.43 -0.91 6.91
C PHE A 209 -3.55 0.12 8.03
N SER A 210 -4.66 0.86 8.07
CA SER A 210 -4.92 1.80 9.15
C SER A 210 -6.36 1.72 9.59
N LYS A 211 -6.59 1.66 10.90
CA LYS A 211 -7.94 1.77 11.47
C LYS A 211 -8.55 3.17 11.28
N ARG A 212 -7.75 4.15 10.84
CA ARG A 212 -8.18 5.51 10.49
C ARG A 212 -8.48 5.68 9.00
N ASP A 213 -8.39 4.61 8.21
CA ASP A 213 -8.77 4.61 6.81
C ASP A 213 -10.28 4.89 6.68
N GLY A 214 -10.62 6.03 6.07
CA GLY A 214 -11.99 6.46 5.84
C GLY A 214 -12.56 6.02 4.49
N ILE A 215 -11.75 5.37 3.64
CA ILE A 215 -12.14 4.95 2.29
C ILE A 215 -12.31 3.44 2.20
N VAL A 216 -11.39 2.68 2.75
CA VAL A 216 -11.37 1.21 2.76
C VAL A 216 -11.53 0.73 4.20
N SER A 217 -12.45 -0.20 4.41
CA SER A 217 -12.58 -0.88 5.70
C SER A 217 -11.27 -1.61 5.99
N TRP A 218 -10.58 -1.28 7.07
CA TRP A 218 -9.22 -1.76 7.31
C TRP A 218 -9.12 -3.30 7.37
N GLN A 219 -10.18 -3.97 7.82
CA GLN A 219 -10.31 -5.43 7.81
C GLN A 219 -10.28 -6.00 6.38
N ALA A 220 -10.81 -5.26 5.40
CA ALA A 220 -10.77 -5.66 4.00
C ALA A 220 -9.35 -5.58 3.41
N CYS A 221 -8.40 -4.95 4.10
CA CYS A 221 -6.99 -4.94 3.70
C CYS A 221 -6.23 -6.19 4.14
N LEU A 222 -6.77 -6.97 5.09
CA LEU A 222 -6.07 -8.10 5.67
C LEU A 222 -6.07 -9.28 4.71
N ASP A 223 -4.88 -9.83 4.48
CA ASP A 223 -4.71 -11.12 3.83
C ASP A 223 -4.76 -12.23 4.88
N HIS A 224 -5.67 -13.20 4.71
CA HIS A 224 -5.81 -14.37 5.57
C HIS A 224 -5.41 -15.67 4.85
N THR A 225 -4.92 -15.59 3.62
CA THR A 225 -4.68 -16.76 2.76
C THR A 225 -3.21 -16.99 2.44
N SER A 226 -2.39 -15.94 2.46
CA SER A 226 -0.95 -16.01 2.29
C SER A 226 -0.27 -16.26 3.64
N PRO A 227 0.37 -17.43 3.87
CA PRO A 227 0.90 -17.82 5.17
C PRO A 227 1.95 -16.85 5.74
N ASP A 228 2.79 -16.29 4.87
CA ASP A 228 3.90 -15.41 5.24
C ASP A 228 3.57 -13.91 5.03
N ALA A 229 2.28 -13.56 4.93
CA ALA A 229 1.87 -12.17 4.83
C ALA A 229 2.18 -11.42 6.13
N GLU A 230 2.89 -10.31 6.01
CA GLU A 230 3.22 -9.45 7.12
C GLU A 230 2.22 -8.28 7.21
N HIS A 231 1.51 -8.12 8.33
CA HIS A 231 0.57 -7.01 8.52
C HIS A 231 1.16 -5.94 9.44
N VAL A 232 1.14 -4.70 8.97
CA VAL A 232 1.63 -3.53 9.70
C VAL A 232 0.52 -2.48 9.82
N GLU A 233 0.12 -2.19 11.04
CA GLU A 233 -0.84 -1.12 11.32
C GLU A 233 -0.10 0.24 11.34
N VAL A 234 -0.51 1.15 10.46
CA VAL A 234 -0.11 2.57 10.47
C VAL A 234 -1.25 3.45 11.00
N SER A 235 -0.99 4.73 11.22
CA SER A 235 -1.91 5.64 11.93
C SER A 235 -2.28 6.89 11.13
N SER A 236 -2.47 6.74 9.81
CA SER A 236 -2.87 7.78 8.84
C SER A 236 -4.23 7.48 8.21
N THR A 237 -4.83 8.47 7.57
CA THR A 237 -6.02 8.29 6.74
C THR A 237 -5.65 7.64 5.41
N HIS A 238 -6.62 7.22 4.59
CA HIS A 238 -6.36 6.56 3.30
C HIS A 238 -5.50 7.39 2.36
N ILE A 239 -5.81 8.69 2.24
CA ILE A 239 -5.05 9.63 1.42
C ILE A 239 -3.74 9.99 2.11
N GLY A 240 -3.78 10.17 3.44
CA GLY A 240 -2.60 10.48 4.25
C GLY A 240 -1.50 9.42 4.18
N MET A 241 -1.83 8.15 3.94
CA MET A 241 -0.84 7.07 3.79
C MET A 241 0.21 7.36 2.71
N GLY A 242 -0.14 8.07 1.64
CA GLY A 242 0.80 8.40 0.56
C GLY A 242 1.97 9.28 1.03
N ILE A 243 1.80 10.03 2.11
CA ILE A 243 2.81 10.90 2.72
C ILE A 243 3.13 10.53 4.17
N ASP A 244 2.63 9.40 4.68
CA ASP A 244 2.89 8.97 6.05
C ASP A 244 4.35 8.47 6.15
N PRO A 245 5.19 9.10 7.00
CA PRO A 245 6.58 8.67 7.13
C PRO A 245 6.72 7.27 7.75
N ASP A 246 5.68 6.73 8.40
CA ASP A 246 5.65 5.33 8.85
C ASP A 246 5.50 4.37 7.68
N VAL A 247 4.63 4.69 6.70
CA VAL A 247 4.51 3.94 5.45
C VAL A 247 5.85 3.95 4.72
N TRP A 248 6.47 5.10 4.57
CA TRP A 248 7.75 5.24 3.86
C TRP A 248 8.88 4.44 4.53
N SER A 249 8.95 4.45 5.87
CA SER A 249 9.97 3.70 6.59
C SER A 249 9.77 2.20 6.50
N VAL A 250 8.53 1.72 6.60
CA VAL A 250 8.23 0.29 6.42
C VAL A 250 8.55 -0.14 5.00
N VAL A 251 8.15 0.64 3.99
CA VAL A 251 8.50 0.37 2.58
C VAL A 251 10.03 0.25 2.42
N ALA A 252 10.80 1.23 2.89
CA ALA A 252 12.25 1.20 2.78
C ALA A 252 12.89 0.01 3.51
N ASP A 253 12.46 -0.27 4.75
CA ASP A 253 12.96 -1.42 5.51
C ASP A 253 12.68 -2.74 4.78
N ARG A 254 11.44 -2.94 4.31
CA ARG A 254 11.08 -4.17 3.61
C ARG A 254 11.79 -4.29 2.27
N LEU A 255 11.98 -3.21 1.52
CA LEU A 255 12.78 -3.21 0.30
C LEU A 255 14.26 -3.56 0.55
N SER A 256 14.79 -3.29 1.74
CA SER A 256 16.20 -3.59 2.09
C SER A 256 16.47 -5.06 2.42
N ARG A 257 15.42 -5.86 2.66
CA ARG A 257 15.57 -7.29 2.97
C ARG A 257 15.93 -8.05 1.69
N ALA A 258 16.72 -9.11 1.80
CA ALA A 258 16.99 -9.99 0.66
C ALA A 258 15.65 -10.55 0.13
#